data_AF-A0A947ULS6-F1
#
_entry.id   AF-A0A947ULS6-F1
#
_cell.length_a   1.000
_cell.length_b   1.000
_cell.length_c   1.000
_cell.angle_alpha   90.00
_cell.angle_beta   90.00
_cell.angle_gamma   90.00
#
_symmetry.space_group_name_H-M   'P 1'
#
loop_
_entity.id
_entity.type
_entity.pdbx_description
1 polymer ?
#
loop_
_entity_poly.entity_id
_entity_poly.type
_entity_poly.pdbx_seq_one_letter_code
_entity_poly.pdbx_strand_id
1 'polypeptide(L)'
;MGLWDLFKKKPQDAQASVSPTILAAQISPLLDELNHKLFLEYQSSLMREPIDYVVPAVWGAKKDGRLTPEQREMHQKILPFVKNILNIIALDDLGESQKFAVDFLLRGLIINRLTYTVAMAQNRGLGTGPAEELLENLETVGTA
;
A
#
# COMPACT_ATOMS: atom_id res chain seq x y z
N MET A 1 -9.77 -0.81 60.12
CA MET A 1 -10.11 -1.27 58.74
C MET A 1 -10.71 -0.09 58.02
N GLY A 2 -9.99 0.48 57.05
CA GLY A 2 -10.27 1.81 56.49
C GLY A 2 -11.19 1.77 55.28
N LEU A 3 -12.07 2.77 55.18
CA LEU A 3 -13.04 3.02 54.10
C LEU A 3 -12.41 3.27 52.70
N TRP A 4 -11.10 3.06 52.54
CA TRP A 4 -10.33 3.30 51.32
C TRP A 4 -10.16 2.06 50.44
N ASP A 5 -10.51 0.86 50.93
CA ASP A 5 -10.41 -0.38 50.13
C ASP A 5 -11.51 -0.52 49.05
N LEU A 6 -12.51 0.38 49.04
CA LEU A 6 -13.63 0.36 48.09
C LEU A 6 -13.35 1.12 46.77
N PHE A 7 -12.22 1.83 46.66
CA PHE A 7 -11.83 2.53 45.42
C PHE A 7 -10.83 1.76 44.55
N LYS A 8 -10.64 0.46 44.80
CA LYS A 8 -9.98 -0.46 43.86
C LYS A 8 -11.00 -1.10 42.91
N LYS A 9 -11.69 -0.30 42.11
CA LYS A 9 -12.24 -0.79 40.83
C LYS A 9 -11.35 -0.24 39.74
N LYS A 10 -10.38 -1.06 39.31
CA LYS A 10 -9.68 -0.90 38.04
C LYS A 10 -10.69 -1.29 36.96
N PRO A 11 -11.27 -0.36 36.19
CA PRO A 11 -12.11 -0.73 35.07
C PRO A 11 -11.19 -0.81 33.86
N GLN A 12 -10.82 -2.02 33.47
CA GLN A 12 -10.56 -2.25 32.06
C GLN A 12 -10.73 -3.72 31.81
N ASP A 13 -11.94 -4.02 31.33
CA ASP A 13 -12.26 -5.25 30.64
C ASP A 13 -11.08 -5.62 29.74
N ALA A 14 -10.46 -6.75 30.06
CA ALA A 14 -9.55 -7.43 29.17
C ALA A 14 -10.38 -7.98 28.00
N GLN A 15 -10.82 -7.10 27.09
CA GLN A 15 -11.05 -7.49 25.71
C GLN A 15 -9.72 -8.09 25.26
N ALA A 16 -9.73 -9.36 24.84
CA ALA A 16 -8.57 -10.03 24.30
C ALA A 16 -8.08 -9.21 23.10
N SER A 17 -7.12 -8.32 23.32
CA SER A 17 -6.58 -7.46 22.29
C SER A 17 -5.90 -8.37 21.28
N VAL A 18 -6.47 -8.47 20.08
CA VAL A 18 -5.86 -9.23 18.99
C VAL A 18 -4.42 -8.72 18.85
N SER A 19 -3.45 -9.64 18.93
CA SER A 19 -2.04 -9.25 18.84
C SER A 19 -1.80 -8.50 17.53
N PRO A 20 -1.16 -7.31 17.53
CA PRO A 20 -0.88 -6.56 16.31
C PRO A 20 -0.13 -7.39 15.25
N THR A 21 0.70 -8.33 15.69
CA THR A 21 1.43 -9.25 14.82
C THR A 21 0.53 -10.25 14.10
N ILE A 22 -0.57 -10.68 14.71
CA ILE A 22 -1.55 -11.60 14.08
C ILE A 22 -2.29 -10.88 12.96
N LEU A 23 -2.74 -9.64 13.20
CA LEU A 23 -3.39 -8.82 12.17
C LEU A 23 -2.43 -8.54 11.00
N ALA A 24 -1.19 -8.18 11.29
CA ALA A 24 -0.18 -7.95 10.26
C ALA A 24 0.08 -9.20 9.42
N ALA A 25 0.13 -10.38 10.04
CA ALA A 25 0.31 -11.67 9.35
C ALA A 25 -0.89 -12.05 8.47
N GLN A 26 -2.11 -11.59 8.79
CA GLN A 26 -3.30 -11.80 7.97
C GLN A 26 -3.36 -10.82 6.79
N ILE A 27 -3.01 -9.55 7.01
CA ILE A 27 -3.18 -8.49 6.01
C ILE A 27 -2.04 -8.49 4.98
N SER A 28 -0.81 -8.81 5.39
CA SER A 28 0.36 -8.72 4.50
C SER A 28 0.23 -9.64 3.26
N PRO A 29 -0.15 -10.93 3.38
CA PRO A 29 -0.34 -11.79 2.22
C PRO A 29 -1.44 -11.29 1.28
N LEU A 30 -2.52 -10.71 1.83
CA LEU A 30 -3.61 -10.14 1.04
C LEU A 30 -3.13 -8.94 0.22
N LEU A 31 -2.29 -8.08 0.80
CA LEU A 31 -1.66 -6.97 0.09
C LEU A 31 -0.71 -7.45 -1.00
N ASP A 32 0.10 -8.47 -0.73
CA ASP A 32 1.02 -9.06 -1.71
C ASP A 32 0.25 -9.66 -2.89
N GLU A 33 -0.82 -10.41 -2.62
CA GLU A 33 -1.70 -11.00 -3.62
C GLU A 33 -2.38 -9.93 -4.49
N LEU A 34 -2.99 -8.91 -3.87
CA LEU A 34 -3.59 -7.79 -4.60
C LEU A 34 -2.55 -7.14 -5.52
N ASN A 35 -1.38 -6.81 -4.98
CA ASN A 35 -0.33 -6.13 -5.71
C ASN A 35 0.15 -6.95 -6.91
N HIS A 36 0.41 -8.25 -6.69
CA HIS A 36 0.82 -9.16 -7.75
C HIS A 36 -0.24 -9.30 -8.83
N LYS A 37 -1.51 -9.46 -8.44
CA LYS A 37 -2.63 -9.57 -9.36
C LYS A 37 -2.81 -8.32 -10.21
N LEU A 38 -2.79 -7.14 -9.58
CA LEU A 38 -2.88 -5.86 -10.29
C LEU A 38 -1.71 -5.68 -11.25
N PHE A 39 -0.49 -5.99 -10.81
CA PHE A 39 0.67 -5.86 -11.68
C PHE A 39 0.59 -6.79 -12.89
N LEU A 40 0.28 -8.08 -12.72
CA LEU A 40 0.17 -9.02 -13.83
C LEU A 40 -0.95 -8.67 -14.79
N GLU A 41 -2.14 -8.32 -14.27
CA GLU A 41 -3.32 -8.03 -15.09
C GLU A 41 -3.14 -6.73 -15.90
N TYR A 42 -2.46 -5.73 -15.34
CA TYR A 42 -2.28 -4.42 -15.95
C TYR A 42 -0.84 -4.14 -16.39
N GLN A 43 0.01 -5.17 -16.49
CA GLN A 43 1.46 -5.04 -16.69
C GLN A 43 1.79 -4.15 -17.89
N SER A 44 1.16 -4.39 -19.03
CA SER A 44 1.43 -3.64 -20.27
C SER A 44 1.23 -2.13 -20.09
N SER A 45 0.11 -1.72 -19.48
CA SER A 45 -0.18 -0.32 -19.21
C SER A 45 0.74 0.23 -18.13
N LEU A 46 0.91 -0.49 -17.01
CA LEU A 46 1.76 -0.05 -15.90
C LEU A 46 3.22 0.13 -16.29
N MET A 47 3.73 -0.65 -17.24
CA MET A 47 5.12 -0.58 -17.70
C MET A 47 5.35 0.54 -18.73
N ARG A 48 4.32 0.93 -19.48
CA ARG A 48 4.40 1.96 -20.54
C ARG A 48 4.14 3.37 -20.01
N GLU A 49 3.27 3.49 -19.02
CA GLU A 49 2.90 4.78 -18.44
C GLU A 49 3.92 5.26 -17.41
N PRO A 50 3.98 6.57 -17.12
CA PRO A 50 4.81 7.10 -16.04
C PRO A 50 4.41 6.51 -14.67
N ILE A 51 5.36 6.47 -13.73
CA ILE A 51 5.19 5.78 -12.45
C ILE A 51 4.02 6.32 -11.59
N ASP A 52 3.66 7.60 -11.78
CA ASP A 52 2.55 8.27 -11.10
C ASP A 52 1.17 7.88 -11.65
N TYR A 53 1.10 7.14 -12.77
CA TYR A 53 -0.13 6.59 -13.34
C TYR A 53 -0.91 5.71 -12.36
N VAL A 54 -0.20 5.09 -11.40
CA VAL A 54 -0.77 4.28 -10.33
C VAL A 54 -1.66 5.11 -9.39
N VAL A 55 -1.33 6.38 -9.16
CA VAL A 55 -1.98 7.22 -8.14
C VAL A 55 -3.48 7.39 -8.44
N PRO A 56 -3.90 7.86 -9.64
CA PRO A 56 -5.32 7.96 -9.97
C PRO A 56 -6.06 6.62 -9.99
N ALA A 57 -5.36 5.52 -10.34
CA ALA A 57 -5.94 4.17 -10.35
C ALA A 57 -6.35 3.73 -8.93
N VAL A 58 -5.52 4.01 -7.93
CA VAL A 58 -5.81 3.64 -6.53
C VAL A 58 -6.87 4.58 -5.94
N TRP A 59 -6.76 5.88 -6.17
CA TRP A 59 -7.70 6.88 -5.64
C TRP A 59 -9.07 6.85 -6.32
N GLY A 60 -9.16 6.43 -7.58
CA GLY A 60 -10.39 6.52 -8.36
C GLY A 60 -10.74 7.95 -8.76
N ALA A 61 -9.78 8.86 -8.71
CA ALA A 61 -9.96 10.27 -9.07
C ALA A 61 -8.68 10.85 -9.67
N LYS A 62 -8.84 11.82 -10.57
CA LYS A 62 -7.77 12.60 -11.19
C LYS A 62 -8.17 14.07 -11.19
N LYS A 63 -7.22 14.98 -10.95
CA LYS A 63 -7.50 16.43 -11.00
C LYS A 63 -7.87 16.89 -12.41
N ASP A 64 -7.13 16.39 -13.41
CA ASP A 64 -7.18 16.93 -14.78
C ASP A 64 -7.83 15.96 -15.77
N GLY A 65 -9.10 15.64 -15.54
CA GLY A 65 -9.93 14.91 -16.50
C GLY A 65 -10.34 13.52 -16.03
N ARG A 66 -10.63 12.65 -16.99
CA ARG A 66 -11.23 11.33 -16.73
C ARG A 66 -10.15 10.28 -16.51
N LEU A 67 -10.44 9.33 -15.62
CA LEU A 67 -9.67 8.10 -15.53
C LEU A 67 -9.72 7.34 -16.85
N THR A 68 -8.61 6.70 -17.20
CA THR A 68 -8.60 5.69 -18.26
C THR A 68 -9.51 4.50 -17.87
N PRO A 69 -9.97 3.69 -18.84
CA PRO A 69 -10.70 2.46 -18.54
C PRO A 69 -9.95 1.56 -17.55
N GLU A 70 -8.64 1.37 -17.74
CA GLU A 70 -7.79 0.53 -16.90
C GLU A 70 -7.65 1.10 -15.48
N GLN A 71 -7.51 2.42 -15.33
CA GLN A 71 -7.51 3.07 -14.01
C GLN A 71 -8.82 2.86 -13.27
N ARG A 72 -9.95 2.90 -13.99
CA ARG A 72 -11.27 2.66 -13.39
C ARG A 72 -11.43 1.21 -12.95
N GLU A 73 -11.00 0.26 -13.77
CA GLU A 73 -11.07 -1.16 -13.44
C GLU A 73 -10.17 -1.52 -12.27
N MET A 74 -8.93 -1.00 -12.25
CA MET A 74 -8.03 -1.13 -11.10
C MET A 74 -8.70 -0.60 -9.83
N HIS A 75 -9.28 0.61 -9.88
CA HIS A 75 -9.99 1.19 -8.74
C HIS A 75 -11.15 0.29 -8.25
N GLN A 76 -11.94 -0.24 -9.18
CA GLN A 76 -13.06 -1.13 -8.85
C GLN A 76 -12.61 -2.44 -8.18
N LYS A 77 -11.39 -2.93 -8.47
CA LYS A 77 -10.79 -4.09 -7.78
C LYS A 77 -10.20 -3.73 -6.42
N ILE A 78 -9.62 -2.54 -6.28
CA ILE A 78 -9.00 -2.07 -5.03
C ILE A 78 -10.03 -1.70 -3.97
N LEU A 79 -11.13 -1.06 -4.36
CA LEU A 79 -12.15 -0.58 -3.42
C LEU A 79 -12.72 -1.68 -2.49
N PRO A 80 -13.17 -2.86 -2.99
CA PRO A 80 -13.65 -3.93 -2.11
C PRO A 80 -12.53 -4.52 -1.24
N PHE A 81 -11.29 -4.55 -1.73
CA PHE A 81 -10.14 -4.98 -0.94
C PHE A 81 -9.92 -4.06 0.26
N VAL A 82 -9.90 -2.73 0.03
CA VAL A 82 -9.72 -1.75 1.12
C VAL A 82 -10.81 -1.90 2.18
N LYS A 83 -12.08 -2.04 1.76
CA LYS A 83 -13.19 -2.32 2.67
C LYS A 83 -12.98 -3.61 3.47
N ASN A 84 -12.50 -4.67 2.83
CA ASN A 84 -12.23 -5.95 3.49
C ASN A 84 -11.12 -5.82 4.55
N ILE A 85 -10.02 -5.12 4.26
CA ILE A 85 -8.94 -4.91 5.23
C ILE A 85 -9.43 -4.09 6.43
N LEU A 86 -10.22 -3.04 6.22
CA LEU A 86 -10.79 -2.25 7.32
C LEU A 86 -11.68 -3.11 8.24
N ASN A 87 -12.44 -4.05 7.66
CA ASN A 87 -13.23 -5.02 8.42
C ASN A 87 -12.37 -6.01 9.20
N ILE A 88 -11.26 -6.51 8.62
CA ILE A 88 -10.31 -7.42 9.30
C ILE A 88 -9.68 -6.76 10.52
N ILE A 89 -9.36 -5.47 10.44
CA ILE A 89 -8.81 -4.69 11.56
C ILE A 89 -9.91 -4.40 12.62
N ALA A 90 -11.17 -4.78 12.36
CA ALA A 90 -12.32 -4.60 13.25
C ALA A 90 -12.47 -3.14 13.71
N LEU A 91 -12.36 -2.21 12.76
CA LEU A 91 -12.44 -0.77 13.01
C LEU A 91 -13.86 -0.26 13.27
N ASP A 92 -14.75 -1.11 13.77
CA ASP A 92 -16.18 -0.82 13.94
C ASP A 92 -16.40 0.37 14.88
N ASP A 93 -15.56 0.48 15.91
CA ASP A 93 -15.60 1.53 16.93
C ASP A 93 -14.86 2.84 16.55
N LEU A 94 -14.21 2.90 15.38
CA LEU A 94 -13.54 4.12 14.93
C LEU A 94 -14.56 5.15 14.40
N GLY A 95 -14.33 6.42 14.71
CA GLY A 95 -15.06 7.52 14.10
C GLY A 95 -14.73 7.68 12.61
N GLU A 96 -15.61 8.32 11.84
CA GLU A 96 -15.46 8.49 10.39
C GLU A 96 -14.10 9.10 9.99
N SER A 97 -13.61 10.10 10.74
CA SER A 97 -12.30 10.72 10.47
C SER A 97 -11.14 9.74 10.66
N GLN A 98 -11.24 8.83 11.63
CA GLN A 98 -10.21 7.81 11.88
C GLN A 98 -10.28 6.70 10.83
N LYS A 99 -11.50 6.26 10.47
CA LYS A 99 -11.72 5.33 9.35
C LYS A 99 -11.14 5.88 8.05
N PHE A 100 -11.39 7.16 7.76
CA PHE A 100 -10.80 7.84 6.62
C PHE A 100 -9.27 7.88 6.68
N ALA A 101 -8.68 8.18 7.84
CA ALA A 101 -7.23 8.18 8.00
C ALA A 101 -6.61 6.79 7.73
N VAL A 102 -7.25 5.72 8.18
CA VAL A 102 -6.78 4.35 7.90
C VAL A 102 -6.96 3.99 6.41
N ASP A 103 -8.10 4.31 5.80
CA ASP A 103 -8.34 4.14 4.35
C ASP A 103 -7.26 4.89 3.54
N PHE A 104 -6.95 6.12 3.91
CA PHE A 104 -5.91 6.94 3.28
C PHE A 104 -4.53 6.28 3.37
N LEU A 105 -4.14 5.81 4.56
CA LEU A 105 -2.85 5.13 4.77
C LEU A 105 -2.77 3.82 3.99
N LEU A 106 -3.84 3.03 3.96
CA LEU A 106 -3.89 1.77 3.24
C LEU A 106 -3.76 1.98 1.72
N ARG A 107 -4.46 2.99 1.16
CA ARG A 107 -4.29 3.38 -0.25
C ARG A 107 -2.88 3.85 -0.54
N GLY A 108 -2.27 4.63 0.34
CA GLY A 108 -0.86 5.02 0.24
C GLY A 108 0.09 3.81 0.20
N LEU A 109 -0.18 2.79 1.02
CA LEU A 109 0.60 1.55 1.02
C LEU A 109 0.45 0.76 -0.29
N ILE A 110 -0.77 0.69 -0.84
CA ILE A 110 -1.04 0.04 -2.14
C ILE A 110 -0.29 0.77 -3.26
N ILE A 111 -0.36 2.11 -3.29
CA ILE A 111 0.39 2.93 -4.26
C ILE A 111 1.88 2.61 -4.17
N ASN A 112 2.46 2.70 -2.97
CA ASN A 112 3.89 2.47 -2.78
C ASN A 112 4.34 1.08 -3.24
N ARG A 113 3.59 0.03 -2.91
CA ARG A 113 3.92 -1.34 -3.29
C ARG A 113 3.84 -1.56 -4.80
N LEU A 114 2.81 -1.02 -5.45
CA LEU A 114 2.63 -1.17 -6.89
C LEU A 114 3.67 -0.36 -7.65
N THR A 115 3.92 0.88 -7.24
CA THR A 115 5.02 1.71 -7.76
C THR A 115 6.37 1.02 -7.60
N TYR A 116 6.68 0.44 -6.44
CA TYR A 116 7.92 -0.31 -6.26
C TYR A 116 8.01 -1.52 -7.19
N THR A 117 6.91 -2.24 -7.39
CA THR A 117 6.84 -3.40 -8.29
C THR A 117 7.11 -3.01 -9.74
N VAL A 118 6.47 -1.93 -10.21
CA VAL A 118 6.67 -1.38 -11.55
C VAL A 118 8.12 -0.91 -11.72
N ALA A 119 8.65 -0.14 -10.77
CA ALA A 119 10.03 0.34 -10.83
C ALA A 119 11.04 -0.82 -10.85
N MET A 120 10.83 -1.84 -10.02
CA MET A 120 11.66 -3.05 -10.02
C MET A 120 11.58 -3.81 -11.35
N ALA A 121 10.40 -3.93 -11.94
CA ALA A 121 10.22 -4.59 -13.23
C ALA A 121 10.87 -3.77 -14.36
N GLN A 122 10.76 -2.45 -14.34
CA GLN A 122 11.44 -1.56 -15.28
C GLN A 122 12.95 -1.69 -15.16
N ASN A 123 13.49 -1.66 -13.93
CA ASN A 123 14.93 -1.79 -13.69
C ASN A 123 15.48 -3.19 -14.02
N ARG A 124 14.69 -4.26 -13.85
CA ARG A 124 15.08 -5.63 -14.24
C ARG A 124 14.93 -5.89 -15.74
N GLY A 125 13.95 -5.26 -16.40
CA GLY A 125 13.80 -5.26 -17.86
C GLY A 125 14.81 -4.36 -18.57
N LEU A 126 15.39 -3.38 -17.85
CA LEU A 126 16.54 -2.57 -18.25
C LEU A 126 17.88 -3.21 -17.85
N GLY A 127 17.91 -4.51 -17.55
CA GLY A 127 19.13 -5.29 -17.38
C GLY A 127 19.85 -5.55 -18.70
N THR A 128 20.35 -4.47 -19.31
CA THR A 128 21.47 -4.30 -20.27
C THR A 128 21.24 -2.98 -21.04
N GLY A 129 21.57 -1.80 -20.53
CA GLY A 129 21.55 -0.64 -21.44
C GLY A 129 21.60 0.80 -20.92
N PRO A 130 21.71 1.08 -19.61
CA PRO A 130 22.32 2.38 -19.27
C PRO A 130 23.35 2.33 -18.14
N ALA A 131 23.17 1.48 -17.14
CA ALA A 131 24.06 1.43 -15.98
C ALA A 131 25.40 0.75 -16.30
N GLU A 132 25.39 -0.34 -17.08
CA GLU A 132 26.62 -0.97 -17.59
C GLU A 132 27.36 -0.05 -18.58
N GLU A 133 26.63 0.63 -19.47
CA GLU A 133 27.20 1.58 -20.42
C GLU A 133 27.78 2.83 -19.69
N LEU A 134 27.17 3.24 -18.58
CA LEU A 134 27.72 4.27 -17.69
C LEU A 134 29.01 3.81 -17.01
N LEU A 135 29.07 2.56 -16.55
CA LEU A 135 30.25 1.98 -15.89
C LEU A 135 31.40 1.74 -16.88
N GLU A 136 31.10 1.34 -18.12
CA GLU A 136 32.09 1.17 -19.19
C GLU A 136 32.70 2.51 -19.66
N ASN A 137 31.94 3.60 -19.54
CA ASN A 137 32.37 4.94 -19.95
C ASN A 137 32.80 5.85 -18.77
N LEU A 138 33.06 5.27 -17.59
CA LEU A 138 33.65 6.03 -16.49
C LEU A 138 35.13 6.33 -16.78
N GLU A 139 35.42 7.54 -17.25
CA GLU A 139 36.79 8.08 -17.20
C GLU A 139 37.14 8.42 -15.75
N THR A 140 38.25 7.86 -15.26
CA THR A 140 38.75 8.15 -13.91
C THR A 140 39.31 9.57 -13.85
N VAL A 141 38.62 10.45 -13.13
CA VAL A 141 39.14 11.79 -12.85
C VAL A 141 40.08 11.72 -11.65
N GLY A 142 41.34 11.37 -11.90
CA GLY A 142 42.43 11.47 -10.92
C GLY A 142 43.37 10.27 -10.90
N THR A 143 44.63 10.51 -11.25
CA THR A 143 45.75 9.61 -10.97
C THR A 143 46.15 9.72 -9.50
N ALA A 144 46.26 8.58 -8.81
CA ALA A 144 46.89 8.49 -7.49
C ALA A 144 48.40 8.74 -7.56
#